data_AF-A0A9W9DBN8-F1
#
_entry.id   AF-A0A9W9DBN8-F1
#
_cell.length_a   1.000
_cell.length_b   1.000
_cell.length_c   1.000
_cell.angle_alpha   90.00
_cell.angle_beta   90.00
_cell.angle_gamma   90.00
#
_symmetry.space_group_name_H-M   'P 1'
#
loop_
_entity.id
_entity.type
_entity.pdbx_description
1 polymer ?
#
loop_
_entity_poly.entity_id
_entity_poly.type
_entity_poly.pdbx_seq_one_letter_code
_entity_poly.pdbx_strand_id
1 'polypeptide(L)'
;MESFDNLTNPFFDTVDELGIPFQKPKNTTYYDSFFPSCWDAWGKTPFPLVTATSLPGDRLLPKSLWVDDTSFGAHWDIIIAHLEAGHHFGIYHQAPDNKQNVDNAASSTWRNAQSFPHFVARFYCGGGSYLNEAAVDEPNWKEDLYGEHYSRFVDIKKNMTHVEFLRDHSDRK
;
A
#
# COMPACT_ATOMS: atom_id res chain seq x y z
N MET A 1 -15.55 -16.17 17.87
CA MET A 1 -16.22 -14.91 17.52
C MET A 1 -15.67 -13.79 18.38
N GLU A 2 -15.78 -13.86 19.71
CA GLU A 2 -15.25 -12.89 20.68
C GLU A 2 -13.97 -12.10 20.29
N SER A 3 -12.90 -12.76 19.83
CA SER A 3 -11.66 -12.08 19.38
C SER A 3 -11.86 -11.13 18.18
N PHE A 4 -12.74 -11.48 17.23
CA PHE A 4 -13.15 -10.60 16.13
C PHE A 4 -14.01 -9.43 16.62
N ASP A 5 -14.94 -9.70 17.55
CA ASP A 5 -15.83 -8.68 18.10
C ASP A 5 -15.00 -7.64 18.88
N ASN A 6 -14.09 -8.09 19.75
CA ASN A 6 -13.16 -7.24 20.50
C ASN A 6 -12.24 -6.39 19.60
N LEU A 7 -11.89 -6.88 18.40
CA LEU A 7 -11.06 -6.15 17.43
C LEU A 7 -11.86 -5.12 16.62
N THR A 8 -13.14 -5.40 16.33
CA THR A 8 -13.91 -4.62 15.34
C THR A 8 -15.00 -3.74 15.94
N ASN A 9 -15.45 -4.00 17.18
CA ASN A 9 -16.46 -3.20 17.85
C ASN A 9 -16.10 -1.71 17.90
N PRO A 10 -14.88 -1.26 18.31
CA PRO A 10 -14.57 0.17 18.38
C PRO A 10 -14.78 0.93 17.06
N PHE A 11 -14.53 0.29 15.93
CA PHE A 11 -14.83 0.85 14.61
C PHE A 11 -16.33 0.91 14.34
N PHE A 12 -17.07 -0.18 14.57
CA PHE A 12 -18.51 -0.22 14.33
C PHE A 12 -19.32 0.65 15.30
N ASP A 13 -18.91 0.74 16.56
CA ASP A 13 -19.48 1.64 17.56
C ASP A 13 -19.33 3.10 17.08
N THR A 14 -18.17 3.48 16.54
CA THR A 14 -17.95 4.81 15.92
C THR A 14 -18.87 5.04 14.71
N VAL A 15 -19.08 4.02 13.86
CA VAL A 15 -19.99 4.10 12.69
C VAL A 15 -21.44 4.29 13.13
N ASP A 16 -21.86 3.59 14.20
CA ASP A 16 -23.19 3.69 14.81
C ASP A 16 -23.38 5.06 15.51
N GLU A 17 -22.38 5.57 16.23
CA GLU A 17 -22.36 6.92 16.84
C GLU A 17 -22.46 8.05 15.81
N LEU A 18 -21.80 7.90 14.65
CA LEU A 18 -21.90 8.82 13.52
C LEU A 18 -23.23 8.67 12.74
N GLY A 19 -24.08 7.70 13.09
CA GLY A 19 -25.38 7.47 12.45
C GLY A 19 -25.29 7.01 10.99
N ILE A 20 -24.18 6.39 10.59
CA ILE A 20 -23.93 5.98 9.21
C ILE A 20 -24.72 4.68 8.91
N PRO A 21 -25.69 4.68 7.99
CA PRO A 21 -26.58 3.53 7.79
C PRO A 21 -25.91 2.41 7.00
N PHE A 22 -25.95 1.19 7.56
CA PHE A 22 -25.52 -0.01 6.83
C PHE A 22 -26.49 -0.37 5.69
N GLN A 23 -25.98 -0.47 4.46
CA GLN A 23 -26.76 -0.93 3.31
C GLN A 23 -27.11 -2.43 3.36
N LYS A 24 -26.34 -3.22 4.13
CA LYS A 24 -26.53 -4.66 4.35
C LYS A 24 -26.14 -5.01 5.79
N PRO A 25 -26.78 -5.99 6.44
CA PRO A 25 -26.39 -6.43 7.77
C PRO A 25 -24.96 -7.01 7.78
N LYS A 26 -24.26 -6.85 8.91
CA LYS A 26 -22.93 -7.44 9.16
C LYS A 26 -23.03 -8.97 9.01
N ASN A 27 -22.15 -9.57 8.20
CA ASN A 27 -22.14 -11.01 7.92
C ASN A 27 -20.73 -11.59 8.12
N THR A 28 -20.47 -12.11 9.32
CA THR A 28 -19.16 -12.64 9.72
C THR A 28 -19.19 -14.17 9.75
N THR A 29 -18.33 -14.81 8.95
CA THR A 29 -18.16 -16.27 8.92
C THR A 29 -16.81 -16.66 9.49
N TYR A 30 -16.78 -17.63 10.40
CA TYR A 30 -15.54 -18.22 10.91
C TYR A 30 -15.07 -19.39 10.02
N TYR A 31 -13.75 -19.51 9.86
CA TYR A 31 -13.11 -20.57 9.07
C TYR A 31 -11.92 -21.16 9.83
N ASP A 32 -11.80 -22.49 9.84
CA ASP A 32 -10.71 -23.20 10.54
C ASP A 32 -9.32 -23.02 9.90
N SER A 33 -9.23 -22.46 8.69
CA SER A 33 -7.97 -22.22 8.00
C SER A 33 -8.04 -21.08 6.98
N PHE A 34 -6.87 -20.60 6.56
CA PHE A 34 -6.72 -19.46 5.66
C PHE A 34 -7.24 -19.73 4.23
N PHE A 35 -7.07 -20.95 3.70
CA PHE A 35 -7.48 -21.24 2.32
C PHE A 35 -8.99 -21.05 2.07
N PRO A 36 -9.92 -21.65 2.84
CA PRO A 36 -11.35 -21.47 2.60
C PRO A 36 -11.82 -20.03 2.84
N SER A 37 -11.25 -19.30 3.80
CA SER A 37 -11.58 -17.88 4.01
C SER A 37 -11.10 -17.00 2.85
N CYS A 38 -9.89 -17.21 2.36
CA CYS A 38 -9.35 -16.53 1.18
C CYS A 38 -10.15 -16.88 -0.10
N TRP A 39 -10.53 -18.14 -0.27
CA TRP A 39 -11.34 -18.59 -1.41
C TRP A 39 -12.75 -17.99 -1.38
N ASP A 40 -13.38 -17.90 -0.21
CA ASP A 40 -14.71 -17.29 -0.06
C ASP A 40 -14.71 -15.78 -0.35
N ALA A 41 -13.72 -15.05 0.20
CA ALA A 41 -13.63 -13.60 0.07
C ALA A 41 -13.11 -13.14 -1.31
N TRP A 42 -12.14 -13.86 -1.89
CA TRP A 42 -11.42 -13.43 -3.10
C TRP A 42 -11.46 -14.48 -4.21
N GLY A 43 -11.18 -15.75 -3.91
CA GLY A 43 -10.95 -16.80 -4.93
C GLY A 43 -12.13 -17.11 -5.85
N LYS A 44 -13.37 -16.85 -5.41
CA LYS A 44 -14.59 -16.97 -6.24
C LYS A 44 -14.76 -15.83 -7.26
N THR A 45 -14.10 -14.70 -7.05
CA THR A 45 -14.29 -13.49 -7.87
C THR A 45 -13.30 -13.49 -9.05
N PRO A 46 -13.76 -13.52 -10.31
CA PRO A 46 -12.89 -13.32 -11.45
C PRO A 46 -12.53 -11.83 -11.54
N PHE A 47 -11.44 -11.43 -10.90
CA PHE A 47 -10.92 -10.07 -11.02
C PHE A 47 -10.55 -9.79 -12.48
N PRO A 48 -11.18 -8.79 -13.13
CA PRO A 48 -10.84 -8.45 -14.50
C PRO A 48 -9.42 -7.91 -14.56
N LEU A 49 -8.70 -8.26 -15.63
CA LEU A 49 -7.43 -7.58 -15.92
C LEU A 49 -7.71 -6.10 -16.16
N VAL A 50 -6.88 -5.26 -15.54
CA VAL A 50 -6.95 -3.80 -15.70
C VAL A 50 -6.74 -3.42 -17.17
N THR A 51 -7.40 -2.36 -17.62
CA THR A 51 -7.28 -1.89 -19.02
C THR A 51 -5.92 -1.22 -19.26
N ALA A 52 -5.45 -1.22 -20.51
CA ALA A 52 -4.22 -0.53 -20.91
C ALA A 52 -4.25 1.02 -20.70
N THR A 53 -5.39 1.57 -20.31
CA THR A 53 -5.58 2.99 -19.97
C THR A 53 -5.57 3.26 -18.46
N SER A 54 -5.49 2.23 -17.61
CA SER A 54 -5.29 2.42 -16.17
C SER A 54 -3.80 2.62 -15.92
N LEU A 55 -3.43 3.78 -15.37
CA LEU A 55 -2.07 4.02 -14.90
C LEU A 55 -1.98 3.61 -13.42
N PRO A 56 -1.18 2.58 -13.08
CA PRO A 56 -0.96 2.24 -11.70
C PRO A 56 -0.16 3.35 -11.01
N GLY A 57 -0.35 3.47 -9.70
CA GLY A 57 0.26 4.46 -8.85
C GLY A 57 -0.04 4.10 -7.41
N ASP A 58 0.93 4.33 -6.53
CA ASP A 58 0.86 3.93 -5.13
C ASP A 58 1.66 4.88 -4.23
N ARG A 59 1.43 4.74 -2.91
CA ARG A 59 2.31 5.32 -1.90
C ARG A 59 2.35 4.48 -0.63
N LEU A 60 3.53 4.39 -0.01
CA LEU A 60 3.72 3.83 1.32
C LEU A 60 3.54 4.94 2.36
N LEU A 61 2.37 5.01 2.99
CA LEU A 61 2.01 6.09 3.89
C LEU A 61 2.61 5.87 5.29
N PRO A 62 3.49 6.77 5.79
CA PRO A 62 4.18 6.55 7.05
C PRO A 62 3.31 6.79 8.28
N LYS A 63 3.53 6.00 9.34
CA LYS A 63 2.85 6.08 10.65
C LYS A 63 2.73 7.49 11.21
N SER A 64 3.71 8.36 10.95
CA SER A 64 3.72 9.76 11.38
C SER A 64 2.51 10.57 10.91
N LEU A 65 1.87 10.22 9.78
CA LEU A 65 0.67 10.90 9.28
C LEU A 65 -0.56 10.74 10.20
N TRP A 66 -0.53 9.79 11.15
CA TRP A 66 -1.62 9.51 12.09
C TRP A 66 -1.30 9.92 13.54
N VAL A 67 -0.15 10.55 13.81
CA VAL A 67 0.31 10.85 15.18
C VAL A 67 -0.19 12.19 15.70
N ASP A 68 -0.34 13.19 14.83
CA ASP A 68 -0.76 14.54 15.19
C ASP A 68 -1.81 15.09 14.22
N ASP A 69 -2.70 15.94 14.73
CA ASP A 69 -3.83 16.50 13.98
C ASP A 69 -3.40 17.34 12.75
N THR A 70 -2.18 17.89 12.75
CA THR A 70 -1.70 18.72 11.63
C THR A 70 -1.24 17.84 10.47
N SER A 71 -0.44 16.81 10.75
CA SER A 71 -0.04 15.81 9.76
C SER A 71 -1.26 15.03 9.25
N PHE A 72 -2.19 14.68 10.14
CA PHE A 72 -3.42 13.98 9.77
C PHE A 72 -4.35 14.86 8.91
N GLY A 73 -4.59 16.10 9.30
CA GLY A 73 -5.41 17.05 8.53
C GLY A 73 -4.84 17.30 7.13
N ALA A 74 -3.55 17.59 7.04
CA ALA A 74 -2.89 17.79 5.74
C ALA A 74 -2.93 16.53 4.86
N HIS A 75 -2.79 15.34 5.45
CA HIS A 75 -2.95 14.07 4.72
C HIS A 75 -4.40 13.86 4.25
N TRP A 76 -5.38 14.15 5.10
CA TRP A 76 -6.80 14.01 4.81
C TRP A 76 -7.25 14.94 3.68
N ASP A 77 -6.82 16.20 3.69
CA ASP A 77 -7.11 17.16 2.61
C ASP A 77 -6.63 16.65 1.24
N ILE A 78 -5.47 15.98 1.20
CA ILE A 78 -4.95 15.36 -0.04
C ILE A 78 -5.81 14.16 -0.46
N ILE A 79 -6.31 13.35 0.47
CA ILE A 79 -7.28 12.27 0.17
C ILE A 79 -8.57 12.85 -0.41
N ILE A 80 -9.13 13.89 0.20
CA ILE A 80 -10.35 14.54 -0.26
C ILE A 80 -10.16 15.12 -1.67
N ALA A 81 -9.11 15.91 -1.90
CA ALA A 81 -8.82 16.48 -3.21
C ALA A 81 -8.64 15.41 -4.30
N HIS A 82 -8.04 14.26 -3.95
CA HIS A 82 -7.88 13.13 -4.85
C HIS A 82 -9.22 12.48 -5.24
N LEU A 83 -10.13 12.30 -4.28
CA LEU A 83 -11.48 11.79 -4.52
C LEU A 83 -12.35 12.79 -5.30
N GLU A 84 -12.25 14.08 -4.99
CA GLU A 84 -12.97 15.15 -5.70
C GLU A 84 -12.52 15.30 -7.16
N ALA A 85 -11.25 14.97 -7.47
CA ALA A 85 -10.75 14.87 -8.84
C ALA A 85 -11.30 13.66 -9.63
N GLY A 86 -12.14 12.81 -9.01
CA GLY A 86 -12.74 11.62 -9.62
C GLY A 86 -11.79 10.42 -9.68
N HIS A 87 -10.68 10.44 -8.94
CA HIS A 87 -9.83 9.27 -8.77
C HIS A 87 -10.42 8.30 -7.72
N HIS A 88 -9.98 7.05 -7.78
CA HIS A 88 -10.40 6.00 -6.86
C HIS A 88 -9.18 5.18 -6.44
N PHE A 89 -9.19 4.69 -5.21
CA PHE A 89 -8.11 3.87 -4.67
C PHE A 89 -8.64 2.66 -3.89
N GLY A 90 -7.86 1.59 -3.88
CA GLY A 90 -7.88 0.62 -2.78
C GLY A 90 -6.86 1.03 -1.72
N ILE A 91 -7.04 0.65 -0.46
CA ILE A 91 -6.02 0.78 0.60
C ILE A 91 -5.90 -0.55 1.33
N TYR A 92 -4.67 -0.99 1.55
CA TYR A 92 -4.34 -1.95 2.60
C TYR A 92 -3.77 -1.21 3.81
N HIS A 93 -4.44 -1.29 4.96
CA HIS A 93 -3.83 -0.90 6.23
C HIS A 93 -2.90 -2.02 6.69
N GLN A 94 -1.60 -1.73 6.69
CA GLN A 94 -0.56 -2.68 7.04
C GLN A 94 0.60 -1.95 7.70
N ALA A 95 1.08 -2.50 8.82
CA ALA A 95 2.26 -2.04 9.53
C ALA A 95 3.38 -3.11 9.44
N PRO A 96 3.94 -3.38 8.25
CA PRO A 96 5.01 -4.36 8.11
C PRO A 96 6.26 -3.89 8.85
N ASP A 97 6.98 -4.86 9.43
CA ASP A 97 8.08 -4.63 10.35
C ASP A 97 9.09 -5.77 10.25
N ASN A 98 10.34 -5.55 10.64
CA ASN A 98 11.38 -6.57 10.63
C ASN A 98 11.40 -7.38 11.93
N LYS A 99 10.28 -8.01 12.30
CA LYS A 99 10.16 -8.78 13.55
C LYS A 99 11.18 -9.92 13.71
N GLN A 100 11.69 -10.44 12.59
CA GLN A 100 12.75 -11.46 12.56
C GLN A 100 14.17 -10.87 12.59
N ASN A 101 14.30 -9.54 12.49
CA ASN A 101 15.54 -8.77 12.47
C ASN A 101 16.59 -9.31 11.46
N VAL A 102 16.16 -9.63 10.24
CA VAL A 102 17.02 -10.16 9.17
C VAL A 102 17.44 -9.05 8.19
N ASP A 103 18.70 -9.05 7.74
CA ASP A 103 19.15 -8.21 6.62
C ASP A 103 18.43 -8.63 5.35
N ASN A 104 17.73 -7.69 4.70
CA ASN A 104 16.99 -7.92 3.48
C ASN A 104 16.86 -6.63 2.66
N ALA A 105 16.43 -6.77 1.40
CA ALA A 105 16.39 -5.68 0.43
C ALA A 105 15.13 -4.78 0.51
N ALA A 106 14.18 -5.04 1.41
CA ALA A 106 12.95 -4.24 1.47
C ALA A 106 13.20 -2.92 2.21
N SER A 107 13.07 -1.79 1.50
CA SER A 107 13.32 -0.41 1.96
C SER A 107 12.79 -0.09 3.36
N SER A 108 13.50 0.78 4.09
CA SER A 108 13.07 1.33 5.38
C SER A 108 11.67 1.98 5.35
N THR A 109 11.22 2.50 4.20
CA THR A 109 9.87 3.08 4.02
C THR A 109 8.77 2.10 4.40
N TRP A 110 8.92 0.81 4.08
CA TRP A 110 8.00 -0.25 4.50
C TRP A 110 7.92 -0.41 6.01
N ARG A 111 9.04 -0.27 6.75
CA ARG A 111 9.06 -0.42 8.23
C ARG A 111 8.26 0.70 8.92
N ASN A 112 8.27 1.87 8.30
CA ASN A 112 7.57 3.06 8.79
C ASN A 112 6.14 3.17 8.23
N ALA A 113 5.74 2.35 7.26
CA ALA A 113 4.40 2.37 6.69
C ALA A 113 3.32 1.94 7.69
N GLN A 114 2.13 2.54 7.56
CA GLN A 114 0.88 2.17 8.24
C GLN A 114 -0.23 1.81 7.24
N SER A 115 -0.16 2.37 6.03
CA SER A 115 -1.16 2.17 4.98
C SER A 115 -0.50 2.18 3.60
N PHE A 116 -1.08 1.44 2.67
CA PHE A 116 -0.64 1.30 1.28
C PHE A 116 -1.85 1.48 0.34
N PRO A 117 -2.18 2.72 -0.07
CA PRO A 117 -3.03 3.01 -1.21
C PRO A 117 -2.42 2.51 -2.51
N HIS A 118 -3.24 1.90 -3.34
CA HIS A 118 -2.89 1.46 -4.68
C HIS A 118 -4.08 1.64 -5.64
N PHE A 119 -3.75 2.03 -6.89
CA PHE A 119 -4.66 2.70 -7.83
C PHE A 119 -5.14 4.06 -7.27
N VAL A 120 -5.48 5.10 -8.05
CA VAL A 120 -5.15 5.48 -9.42
C VAL A 120 -4.59 6.91 -9.34
N ALA A 121 -3.55 7.23 -10.11
CA ALA A 121 -2.89 8.55 -10.15
C ALA A 121 -1.99 8.89 -8.94
N ARG A 122 -1.13 9.89 -9.20
CA ARG A 122 0.03 10.29 -8.39
C ARG A 122 -0.40 10.91 -7.05
N PHE A 123 0.10 10.38 -5.94
CA PHE A 123 -0.28 10.78 -4.57
C PHE A 123 0.97 11.02 -3.72
N TYR A 124 1.24 12.28 -3.33
CA TYR A 124 2.43 12.64 -2.56
C TYR A 124 2.07 13.20 -1.17
N CYS A 125 2.45 12.46 -0.13
CA CYS A 125 2.37 12.89 1.28
C CYS A 125 3.51 12.28 2.13
N GLY A 126 4.70 12.16 1.53
CA GLY A 126 5.86 11.52 2.16
C GLY A 126 5.89 10.00 1.97
N GLY A 127 6.78 9.32 2.70
CA GLY A 127 7.04 7.89 2.53
C GLY A 127 7.77 7.55 1.23
N GLY A 128 7.56 6.35 0.69
CA GLY A 128 8.09 5.89 -0.61
C GLY A 128 7.01 5.26 -1.47
N SER A 129 7.38 4.48 -2.49
CA SER A 129 6.46 3.76 -3.38
C SER A 129 6.88 2.30 -3.60
N TYR A 130 5.95 1.44 -4.00
CA TYR A 130 6.18 0.01 -4.18
C TYR A 130 6.52 -0.31 -5.64
N LEU A 131 7.76 -0.75 -5.88
CA LEU A 131 8.32 -1.03 -7.21
C LEU A 131 7.40 -1.80 -8.18
N ASN A 132 6.53 -2.70 -7.70
CA ASN A 132 5.68 -3.52 -8.56
C ASN A 132 4.34 -2.85 -8.96
N GLU A 133 3.90 -1.79 -8.26
CA GLU A 133 2.63 -1.09 -8.51
C GLU A 133 2.80 0.43 -8.68
N ALA A 134 4.05 0.92 -8.66
CA ALA A 134 4.39 2.32 -8.83
C ALA A 134 4.11 2.86 -10.24
N ALA A 135 3.96 4.19 -10.33
CA ALA A 135 3.84 4.88 -11.60
C ALA A 135 5.14 4.79 -12.41
N VAL A 136 5.03 4.48 -13.71
CA VAL A 136 6.18 4.32 -14.63
C VAL A 136 6.99 5.62 -14.82
N ASP A 137 6.37 6.76 -14.51
CA ASP A 137 6.92 8.11 -14.63
C ASP A 137 7.27 8.75 -13.26
N GLU A 138 7.48 7.95 -12.21
CA GLU A 138 7.88 8.44 -10.88
C GLU A 138 9.26 9.15 -10.95
N PRO A 139 9.36 10.49 -10.86
CA PRO A 139 10.61 11.22 -11.00
C PRO A 139 11.65 10.83 -9.94
N ASN A 140 11.20 10.46 -8.74
CA ASN A 140 12.07 10.15 -7.61
C ASN A 140 12.30 8.65 -7.42
N TRP A 141 12.04 7.83 -8.44
CA TRP A 141 12.01 6.36 -8.37
C TRP A 141 13.21 5.70 -7.67
N LYS A 142 14.40 6.30 -7.69
CA LYS A 142 15.59 5.79 -6.98
C LYS A 142 15.40 5.81 -5.48
N GLU A 143 14.91 6.93 -4.96
CA GLU A 143 14.67 7.16 -3.54
C GLU A 143 13.35 6.50 -3.11
N ASP A 144 12.28 6.70 -3.89
CA ASP A 144 10.96 6.19 -3.53
C ASP A 144 10.87 4.65 -3.53
N LEU A 145 11.52 3.97 -4.48
CA LEU A 145 11.41 2.52 -4.63
C LEU A 145 12.51 1.73 -3.89
N TYR A 146 13.70 2.33 -3.70
CA TYR A 146 14.87 1.65 -3.13
C TYR A 146 15.50 2.35 -1.91
N GLY A 147 15.19 3.64 -1.69
CA GLY A 147 15.68 4.43 -0.56
C GLY A 147 17.20 4.35 -0.37
N GLU A 148 17.60 4.18 0.89
CA GLU A 148 18.99 4.05 1.32
C GLU A 148 19.74 2.85 0.73
N HIS A 149 19.04 1.87 0.16
CA HIS A 149 19.65 0.67 -0.42
C HIS A 149 20.07 0.82 -1.89
N TYR A 150 19.66 1.90 -2.58
CA TYR A 150 19.88 2.05 -4.03
C TYR A 150 21.36 1.89 -4.44
N SER A 151 22.29 2.49 -3.68
CA SER A 151 23.74 2.38 -3.94
C SER A 151 24.24 0.92 -3.82
N ARG A 152 23.86 0.21 -2.74
CA ARG A 152 24.17 -1.21 -2.52
C ARG A 152 23.64 -2.08 -3.67
N PHE A 153 22.43 -1.81 -4.16
CA PHE A 153 21.86 -2.55 -5.29
C PHE A 153 22.60 -2.29 -6.61
N VAL A 154 22.97 -1.04 -6.89
CA VAL A 154 23.77 -0.70 -8.07
C VAL A 154 25.13 -1.43 -8.06
N ASP A 155 25.78 -1.54 -6.91
CA ASP A 155 27.08 -2.23 -6.82
C ASP A 155 26.94 -3.76 -6.86
N ILE A 156 25.90 -4.34 -6.24
CA ILE A 156 25.56 -5.76 -6.40
C ILE A 156 25.26 -6.07 -7.87
N LYS A 157 24.46 -5.23 -8.56
CA LYS A 157 24.15 -5.37 -9.98
C LYS A 157 25.43 -5.42 -10.82
N LYS A 158 26.32 -4.42 -10.71
CA LYS A 158 27.61 -4.38 -11.43
C LYS A 158 28.47 -5.63 -11.19
N ASN A 159 28.50 -6.12 -9.94
CA ASN A 159 29.29 -7.31 -9.58
C ASN A 159 28.68 -8.61 -10.13
N MET A 160 27.36 -8.70 -10.24
CA MET A 160 26.66 -9.89 -10.75
C MET A 160 26.51 -9.89 -12.28
N THR A 161 26.40 -8.73 -12.92
CA THR A 161 26.24 -8.61 -14.38
C THR A 161 27.54 -8.15 -15.05
N HIS A 162 28.40 -9.12 -15.40
CA HIS A 162 29.51 -8.89 -16.36
C HIS A 162 29.03 -8.64 -17.81
N VAL A 163 27.72 -8.72 -18.07
CA VAL A 163 27.11 -8.49 -19.40
C VAL A 163 25.87 -7.62 -19.22
N GLU A 164 25.74 -6.57 -20.03
CA GLU A 164 24.62 -5.60 -20.01
C GLU A 164 23.25 -6.17 -20.45
N PHE A 165 23.05 -7.48 -20.40
CA PHE A 165 21.90 -8.15 -21.02
C PHE A 165 20.59 -7.99 -20.25
N LEU A 166 20.68 -7.68 -18.95
CA LEU A 166 19.52 -7.44 -18.07
C LEU A 166 19.34 -5.93 -17.85
N ARG A 167 18.95 -5.19 -18.90
CA ARG A 167 18.52 -3.79 -18.78
C ARG A 167 17.01 -3.70 -18.56
N ASP A 168 16.57 -2.86 -17.62
CA ASP A 168 15.17 -2.47 -17.48
C ASP A 168 14.98 -0.98 -17.83
N HIS A 169 13.90 -0.33 -17.37
CA HIS A 169 13.68 1.10 -17.64
C HIS A 169 14.67 2.02 -16.90
N SER A 170 15.23 1.60 -15.76
CA SER A 170 16.21 2.35 -14.98
C SER A 170 17.54 2.59 -15.70
N ASP A 171 17.87 1.75 -16.69
CA ASP A 171 19.10 1.80 -17.47
C ASP A 171 19.01 2.69 -18.73
N ARG A 172 17.84 3.27 -19.03
CA ARG A 172 17.66 4.16 -20.19
C ARG A 172 17.77 5.62 -19.77
N LYS A 173 18.87 6.27 -20.18
CA LYS A 173 18.99 7.73 -20.27
C LYS A 173 18.53 8.24 -21.63
#